data_AF-A0A7S1TVU5-F1
#
_entry.id   AF-A0A7S1TVU5-F1
#
_cell.length_a   1.000
_cell.length_b   1.000
_cell.length_c   1.000
_cell.angle_alpha   90.00
_cell.angle_beta   90.00
_cell.angle_gamma   90.00
#
_symmetry.space_group_name_H-M   'P 1'
#
loop_
_entity.id
_entity.type
_entity.pdbx_description
1 polymer ?
#
loop_
_entity_poly.entity_id
_entity_poly.type
_entity_poly.pdbx_seq_one_letter_code
_entity_poly.pdbx_strand_id
1 'polypeptide(L)'
;KEADNGNGEEDEEDEEDEDEDEANLKYRPLPPAESPSWASCIRLVDGVELETLELLELSDNEAAISVCPVAFADRGGEVFLCVGVVQGLSLHPQRFKACSVHTYRIAGASLILLHKTPVEGIPLGLCDFQGRLLVG
;
A
#
# COMPACT_ATOMS: atom_id res chain seq x y z
N LYS A 1 -17.67 -73.52 -19.99
CA LYS A 1 -18.77 -72.94 -19.18
C LYS A 1 -18.15 -72.64 -17.84
N GLU A 2 -17.87 -71.43 -17.40
CA GLU A 2 -18.14 -70.03 -17.79
C GLU A 2 -16.87 -69.27 -17.33
N ALA A 3 -16.15 -68.46 -18.12
CA ALA A 3 -16.42 -67.10 -18.60
C ALA A 3 -16.86 -66.12 -17.48
N ASP A 4 -16.28 -64.91 -17.55
CA ASP A 4 -16.61 -63.67 -16.81
C ASP A 4 -15.80 -63.43 -15.51
N ASN A 5 -15.16 -62.28 -15.26
CA ASN A 5 -15.08 -61.02 -15.99
C ASN A 5 -13.82 -60.26 -15.51
N GLY A 6 -13.06 -59.69 -16.45
CA GLY A 6 -12.01 -58.73 -16.13
C GLY A 6 -12.63 -57.36 -15.93
N ASN A 7 -12.28 -56.69 -14.84
CA ASN A 7 -12.51 -55.25 -14.69
C ASN A 7 -11.12 -54.62 -14.58
N GLY A 8 -10.62 -54.13 -15.71
CA GLY A 8 -9.54 -53.16 -15.72
C GLY A 8 -10.15 -51.81 -15.42
N GLU A 9 -9.86 -51.29 -14.24
CA GLU A 9 -10.07 -49.88 -13.93
C GLU A 9 -8.77 -49.19 -14.34
N GLU A 10 -8.85 -48.44 -15.43
CA GLU A 10 -7.81 -47.52 -15.87
C GLU A 10 -7.92 -46.30 -14.95
N ASP A 11 -6.97 -46.18 -14.02
CA ASP A 11 -6.74 -44.97 -13.23
C ASP A 11 -6.16 -43.91 -14.19
N GLU A 12 -7.03 -43.13 -14.83
CA GLU A 12 -6.65 -41.86 -15.44
C GLU A 12 -6.38 -40.86 -14.30
N GLU A 13 -5.11 -40.65 -13.96
CA GLU A 13 -4.68 -39.59 -13.05
C GLU A 13 -4.99 -38.23 -13.70
N ASP A 14 -5.95 -37.50 -13.11
CA ASP A 14 -6.31 -36.13 -13.44
C ASP A 14 -5.10 -35.18 -13.20
N GLU A 15 -4.24 -34.99 -14.21
CA GLU A 15 -3.18 -33.96 -14.23
C GLU A 15 -3.68 -32.59 -14.77
N GLU A 16 -4.87 -32.15 -14.37
CA GLU A 16 -5.42 -30.85 -14.79
C GLU A 16 -5.99 -30.04 -13.61
N ASP A 17 -5.19 -29.75 -12.57
CA ASP A 17 -5.64 -28.83 -11.50
C ASP A 17 -4.53 -27.94 -10.87
N GLU A 18 -3.24 -28.26 -11.04
CA GLU A 18 -2.17 -27.49 -10.36
C GLU A 18 -1.99 -26.05 -10.91
N ASP A 19 -2.23 -25.84 -12.20
CA ASP A 19 -2.07 -24.53 -12.86
C ASP A 19 -3.22 -23.56 -12.54
N GLU A 20 -4.44 -24.08 -12.31
CA GLU A 20 -5.60 -23.25 -11.92
C GLU A 20 -5.44 -22.71 -10.50
N ASP A 21 -4.89 -23.50 -9.58
CA ASP A 21 -4.64 -23.11 -8.19
C ASP A 21 -3.62 -21.97 -8.05
N GLU A 22 -2.58 -21.95 -8.88
CA GLU A 22 -1.54 -20.91 -8.86
C GLU A 22 -2.08 -19.55 -9.34
N ALA A 23 -2.92 -19.56 -10.39
CA ALA A 23 -3.63 -18.37 -10.86
C ALA A 23 -4.65 -17.85 -9.84
N ASN A 24 -5.26 -18.75 -9.06
CA ASN A 24 -6.25 -18.42 -8.03
C ASN A 24 -5.60 -17.86 -6.74
N LEU A 25 -4.34 -18.22 -6.47
CA LEU A 25 -3.58 -17.71 -5.32
C LEU A 25 -3.41 -16.18 -5.38
N LYS A 26 -3.29 -15.61 -6.60
CA LYS A 26 -3.17 -14.17 -6.85
C LYS A 26 -4.40 -13.36 -6.42
N TYR A 27 -5.58 -13.99 -6.41
CA TYR A 27 -6.85 -13.33 -6.09
C TYR A 27 -7.43 -13.73 -4.73
N ARG A 28 -6.73 -14.60 -3.99
CA ARG A 28 -7.13 -14.94 -2.63
C ARG A 28 -6.90 -13.72 -1.72
N PRO A 29 -7.92 -13.31 -0.94
CA PRO A 29 -7.70 -12.31 0.11
C PRO A 29 -6.57 -12.76 1.02
N LEU A 30 -5.64 -11.86 1.34
CA LEU A 30 -4.63 -12.17 2.33
C LEU A 30 -5.33 -12.63 3.62
N PRO A 31 -4.83 -13.68 4.28
CA PRO A 31 -5.35 -14.06 5.58
C PRO A 31 -5.31 -12.83 6.50
N PRO A 32 -6.36 -12.58 7.30
CA PRO A 32 -6.37 -11.48 8.25
C PRO A 32 -5.11 -11.54 9.11
N ALA A 33 -4.49 -10.39 9.34
CA ALA A 33 -3.34 -10.32 10.24
C ALA A 33 -3.73 -10.88 11.63
N GLU A 34 -2.77 -11.54 12.30
CA GLU A 34 -2.98 -12.11 13.64
C GLU A 34 -3.42 -11.07 14.68
N SER A 35 -3.11 -9.79 14.42
CA SER A 35 -3.55 -8.65 15.22
C SER A 35 -3.93 -7.47 14.32
N PRO A 36 -4.81 -6.55 14.78
CA PRO A 36 -5.18 -5.36 14.02
C PRO A 36 -3.95 -4.53 13.66
N SER A 37 -3.66 -4.46 12.37
CA SER A 37 -2.53 -3.73 11.82
C SER A 37 -2.91 -3.02 10.53
N TRP A 38 -2.11 -2.02 10.19
CA TRP A 38 -2.16 -1.30 8.93
C TRP A 38 -0.91 -1.61 8.14
N ALA A 39 -1.12 -1.78 6.84
CA ALA A 39 -0.09 -1.72 5.83
C ALA A 39 -0.49 -0.62 4.85
N SER A 40 0.45 0.23 4.50
CA SER A 40 0.27 1.28 3.50
C SER A 40 1.56 1.42 2.71
N CYS A 41 1.45 1.90 1.49
CA CYS A 41 2.62 2.21 0.67
C CYS A 41 2.38 3.52 -0.09
N ILE A 42 3.47 4.14 -0.50
CA ILE A 42 3.49 5.26 -1.42
C ILE A 42 4.09 4.74 -2.72
N ARG A 43 3.37 4.90 -3.83
CA ARG A 43 3.79 4.42 -5.14
C ARG A 43 4.04 5.59 -6.06
N LEU A 44 5.22 5.64 -6.65
CA LEU A 44 5.52 6.53 -7.77
C LEU A 44 5.27 5.76 -9.07
N VAL A 45 4.44 6.30 -9.95
CA VAL A 45 4.02 5.66 -11.21
C VAL A 45 4.40 6.57 -12.37
N ASP A 46 4.95 5.98 -13.42
CA ASP A 46 5.13 6.66 -14.69
C ASP A 46 3.76 6.88 -15.34
N GLY A 47 3.36 8.14 -15.55
CA GLY A 47 2.04 8.47 -16.09
C GLY A 47 1.85 8.14 -17.57
N VAL A 48 2.92 7.80 -18.29
CA VAL A 48 2.92 7.45 -19.72
C VAL A 48 2.97 5.93 -19.89
N GLU A 49 4.00 5.29 -19.33
CA GLU A 49 4.22 3.84 -19.45
C GLU A 49 3.36 3.02 -18.46
N LEU A 50 2.76 3.69 -17.47
CA LEU A 50 1.94 3.09 -16.41
C LEU A 50 2.70 2.08 -15.53
N GLU A 51 4.03 2.20 -15.50
CA GLU A 51 4.91 1.34 -14.70
C GLU A 51 5.14 1.93 -13.30
N THR A 52 5.36 1.05 -12.33
CA THR A 52 5.79 1.46 -10.99
C THR A 52 7.26 1.81 -11.02
N LEU A 53 7.57 3.09 -10.80
CA LEU A 53 8.94 3.59 -10.68
C LEU A 53 9.53 3.26 -9.32
N GLU A 54 8.71 3.39 -8.27
CA GLU A 54 9.10 3.04 -6.90
C GLU A 54 7.88 2.65 -6.08
N LEU A 55 8.09 1.70 -5.18
CA LEU A 55 7.13 1.28 -4.17
C LEU A 55 7.76 1.43 -2.78
N LEU A 56 7.36 2.47 -2.05
CA LEU A 56 7.82 2.72 -0.70
C LEU A 56 6.78 2.16 0.29
N GLU A 57 7.11 1.05 0.93
CA GLU A 57 6.28 0.46 1.98
C GLU A 57 6.45 1.24 3.29
N LEU A 58 5.33 1.62 3.93
CA LEU A 58 5.33 2.18 5.28
C LEU A 58 5.34 1.03 6.29
N SER A 59 6.13 1.18 7.34
CA SER A 59 6.33 0.15 8.36
C SER A 59 5.67 0.55 9.68
N ASP A 60 5.84 -0.27 10.72
CA ASP A 60 5.46 0.07 12.10
C ASP A 60 3.97 0.44 12.29
N ASN A 61 3.07 -0.26 11.57
CA ASN A 61 1.63 -0.07 11.66
C ASN A 61 1.20 1.37 11.28
N GLU A 62 1.92 1.97 10.33
CA GLU A 62 1.61 3.27 9.73
C GLU A 62 0.56 3.12 8.62
N ALA A 63 -0.49 3.94 8.72
CA ALA A 63 -1.51 4.13 7.70
C ALA A 63 -1.33 5.50 7.04
N ALA A 64 -1.17 5.53 5.72
CA ALA A 64 -1.22 6.78 4.96
C ALA A 64 -2.68 7.18 4.75
N ILE A 65 -3.04 8.42 5.15
CA ILE A 65 -4.42 8.91 5.19
C ILE A 65 -4.68 9.97 4.12
N SER A 66 -3.70 10.82 3.84
CA SER A 66 -3.82 11.94 2.91
C SER A 66 -2.50 12.20 2.21
N VAL A 67 -2.55 12.82 1.02
CA VAL A 67 -1.36 13.09 0.21
C VAL A 67 -1.52 14.41 -0.57
N CYS A 68 -0.45 15.19 -0.67
CA CYS A 68 -0.45 16.44 -1.44
C CYS A 68 0.97 16.78 -1.95
N PRO A 69 1.16 17.02 -3.27
CA PRO A 69 2.35 17.68 -3.77
C PRO A 69 2.30 19.17 -3.43
N VAL A 70 3.40 19.74 -2.93
CA VAL A 70 3.48 21.12 -2.47
C VAL A 70 4.75 21.78 -2.98
N ALA A 71 4.64 22.98 -3.54
CA ALA A 71 5.79 23.82 -3.86
C ALA A 71 5.97 24.90 -2.78
N PHE A 72 6.87 24.67 -1.83
CA PHE A 72 7.11 25.64 -0.75
C PHE A 72 7.77 26.92 -1.28
N ALA A 73 7.30 28.08 -0.79
CA ALA A 73 7.73 29.39 -1.29
C ALA A 73 9.25 29.63 -1.17
N ASP A 74 9.91 29.01 -0.18
CA ASP A 74 11.34 29.14 0.11
C ASP A 74 12.20 28.05 -0.55
N ARG A 75 11.62 27.18 -1.39
CA ARG A 75 12.32 26.05 -2.04
C ARG A 75 12.51 26.21 -3.53
N GLY A 76 12.44 27.44 -4.04
CA GLY A 76 12.80 27.74 -5.43
C GLY A 76 11.91 27.02 -6.46
N GLY A 77 10.67 26.71 -6.11
CA GLY A 77 9.73 26.00 -6.99
C GLY A 77 9.89 24.47 -7.03
N GLU A 78 10.77 23.90 -6.21
CA GLU A 78 10.85 22.45 -6.04
C GLU A 78 9.56 21.90 -5.41
N VAL A 79 9.05 20.80 -5.95
CA VAL A 79 7.85 20.12 -5.47
C VAL A 79 8.23 19.01 -4.49
N PHE A 80 7.58 19.01 -3.33
CA PHE A 80 7.71 17.99 -2.29
C PHE A 80 6.41 17.22 -2.17
N LEU A 81 6.48 15.93 -1.84
CA LEU A 81 5.32 15.12 -1.56
C LEU A 81 5.09 15.10 -0.05
N CYS A 82 3.96 15.64 0.41
CA CYS A 82 3.54 15.57 1.80
C CYS A 82 2.50 14.46 1.96
N VAL A 83 2.68 13.59 2.96
CA VAL A 83 1.78 12.47 3.25
C VAL A 83 1.37 12.53 4.72
N GLY A 84 0.08 12.58 4.97
CA GLY A 84 -0.48 12.48 6.31
C GLY A 84 -0.50 11.02 6.75
N VAL A 85 0.13 10.71 7.88
CA VAL A 85 0.32 9.35 8.37
C VAL A 85 -0.16 9.22 9.81
N VAL A 86 -0.81 8.10 10.10
CA VAL A 86 -1.25 7.73 11.44
C VAL A 86 -0.69 6.38 11.82
N GLN A 87 -0.13 6.27 13.01
CA GLN A 87 0.40 5.02 13.53
C GLN A 87 -0.60 4.33 14.48
N GLY A 88 -0.83 3.04 14.26
CA GLY A 88 -1.64 2.20 15.16
C GLY A 88 -3.10 2.63 15.26
N LEU A 89 -3.68 3.08 14.14
CA LEU A 89 -5.07 3.50 14.06
C LEU A 89 -6.00 2.31 14.37
N SER A 90 -6.97 2.51 15.25
CA SER A 90 -8.13 1.63 15.44
C SER A 90 -9.36 2.42 15.04
N LEU A 91 -10.27 1.83 14.26
CA LEU A 91 -11.44 2.55 13.74
C LEU A 91 -12.59 2.67 14.76
N HIS A 92 -12.84 1.62 15.55
CA HIS A 92 -13.93 1.61 16.52
C HIS A 92 -13.58 0.87 17.83
N PRO A 93 -13.61 1.57 19.00
CA PRO A 93 -13.62 3.03 19.12
C PRO A 93 -12.37 3.65 18.47
N GLN A 94 -12.48 4.85 17.93
CA GLN A 94 -11.35 5.49 17.25
C GLN A 94 -10.21 5.77 18.24
N ARG A 95 -9.02 5.22 17.96
CA ARG A 95 -7.79 5.40 18.74
C ARG A 95 -6.58 5.41 17.82
N PHE A 96 -5.50 6.07 18.20
CA PHE A 96 -4.22 6.03 17.48
C PHE A 96 -3.06 6.22 18.46
N LYS A 97 -1.85 5.84 18.05
CA LYS A 97 -0.63 6.01 18.86
C LYS A 97 0.05 7.35 18.59
N ALA A 98 0.21 7.69 17.31
CA ALA A 98 0.87 8.91 16.87
C ALA A 98 0.33 9.34 15.50
N CYS A 99 0.43 10.63 15.19
CA CYS A 99 0.12 11.18 13.88
C CYS A 99 1.29 12.06 13.42
N SER A 100 1.58 12.06 12.13
CA SER A 100 2.62 12.92 11.56
C SER A 100 2.35 13.24 10.09
N VAL A 101 3.01 14.29 9.60
CA VAL A 101 3.13 14.58 8.17
C VAL A 101 4.55 14.20 7.74
N HIS A 102 4.66 13.21 6.87
CA HIS A 102 5.91 12.85 6.23
C HIS A 102 6.13 13.75 5.02
N THR A 103 7.32 14.31 4.88
CA THR A 103 7.70 15.10 3.70
C THR A 103 8.79 14.37 2.93
N TYR A 104 8.51 14.07 1.67
CA TYR A 104 9.43 13.41 0.75
C TYR A 104 9.85 14.38 -0.35
N ARG A 105 11.11 14.25 -0.76
CA ARG A 105 11.62 14.82 -2.00
C ARG A 105 11.48 13.79 -3.12
N ILE A 106 11.00 14.21 -4.28
CA ILE A 106 11.00 13.39 -5.48
C ILE A 106 12.32 13.65 -6.22
N ALA A 107 13.17 12.64 -6.33
CA ALA A 107 14.47 12.71 -6.98
C ALA A 107 14.53 11.71 -8.14
N GLY A 108 14.12 12.16 -9.33
CA GLY A 108 13.97 11.28 -10.49
C GLY A 108 12.86 10.27 -10.26
N ALA A 109 13.22 8.99 -10.24
CA ALA A 109 12.30 7.87 -10.03
C ALA A 109 12.24 7.38 -8.57
N SER A 110 12.69 8.20 -7.60
CA SER A 110 12.78 7.80 -6.19
C SER A 110 12.29 8.86 -5.21
N LEU A 111 11.82 8.42 -4.04
CA LEU A 111 11.28 9.19 -2.93
C LEU A 111 12.28 9.17 -1.79
N ILE A 112 12.75 10.36 -1.42
CA ILE A 112 13.70 10.53 -0.32
C ILE A 112 12.96 11.17 0.85
N LEU A 113 12.78 10.44 1.95
CA LEU A 113 12.20 10.99 3.18
C LEU A 113 13.11 12.10 3.73
N LEU A 114 12.55 13.30 3.92
CA LEU A 114 13.28 14.43 4.49
C LEU A 114 13.05 14.53 6.00
N HIS A 115 11.80 14.49 6.43
CA HIS A 115 11.42 14.53 7.84
C HIS A 115 10.00 13.99 8.07
N LYS A 116 9.72 13.64 9.33
CA LYS A 116 8.39 13.32 9.84
C LYS A 116 8.02 14.38 10.88
N THR A 117 7.00 15.18 10.62
CA THR A 117 6.58 16.27 11.52
C THR A 117 5.38 15.79 12.35
N PRO A 118 5.49 15.64 13.68
CA PRO A 118 4.38 15.18 14.51
C PRO A 118 3.24 16.19 14.53
N VAL A 119 2.00 15.68 14.58
CA VAL A 119 0.77 16.47 14.70
C VAL A 119 -0.15 15.85 15.75
N GLU A 120 -1.05 16.65 16.31
CA GLU A 120 -1.89 16.24 17.45
C GLU A 120 -3.08 15.34 17.06
N GLY A 121 -3.52 15.40 15.81
CA GLY A 121 -4.66 14.66 15.29
C GLY A 121 -4.39 14.01 13.95
N ILE A 122 -5.33 13.18 13.49
CA ILE A 122 -5.22 12.48 12.21
C ILE A 122 -5.28 13.51 11.07
N PRO A 123 -4.24 13.63 10.22
CA PRO A 123 -4.25 14.55 9.08
C PRO A 123 -5.14 13.99 7.96
N LEU A 124 -6.43 14.29 8.02
CA LEU A 124 -7.44 13.81 7.08
C LEU A 124 -7.38 14.55 5.74
N GLY A 125 -6.87 15.79 5.72
CA GLY A 125 -6.75 16.60 4.51
C GLY A 125 -5.41 17.34 4.43
N LEU A 126 -4.83 17.36 3.23
CA LEU A 126 -3.64 18.14 2.90
C LEU A 126 -3.92 19.00 1.66
N CYS A 127 -3.47 20.26 1.67
CA CYS A 127 -3.66 21.16 0.54
C CYS A 127 -2.50 22.16 0.42
N ASP A 128 -1.90 22.26 -0.76
CA ASP A 128 -1.00 23.36 -1.10
C ASP A 128 -1.80 24.68 -1.20
N PHE A 129 -1.38 25.67 -0.43
CA PHE A 129 -1.98 27.00 -0.45
C PHE A 129 -0.93 28.09 -0.23
N GLN A 130 -0.70 28.88 -1.27
CA GLN A 130 0.20 30.05 -1.24
C GLN A 130 1.62 29.68 -0.78
N GLY A 131 2.17 28.59 -1.32
CA GLY A 131 3.53 28.14 -1.02
C GLY A 131 3.72 27.60 0.39
N ARG A 132 2.62 27.12 1.00
CA ARG A 132 2.56 26.52 2.33
C ARG A 132 1.63 25.31 2.29
N LEU A 133 1.76 24.43 3.26
CA LEU A 133 0.88 23.29 3.42
C LEU A 133 -0.20 23.60 4.46
N LEU A 134 -1.47 23.51 4.07
CA LEU A 134 -2.61 23.42 4.98
C LEU A 134 -2.83 21.96 5.38
N VAL A 135 -3.10 21.72 6.66
CA VAL A 135 -3.36 20.41 7.24
C VAL A 135 -4.67 20.47 8.02
N GLY A 136 -5.58 19.55 7.72
CA GLY A 136 -6.90 19.42 8.36
C GLY A 136 -7.14 18.04 8.92
#